data_AF-A0A8S3UHN7-F1
#
_entry.id   AF-A0A8S3UHN7-F1
#
_cell.length_a   1.000
_cell.length_b   1.000
_cell.length_c   1.000
_cell.angle_alpha   90.00
_cell.angle_beta   90.00
_cell.angle_gamma   90.00
#
_symmetry.space_group_name_H-M   'P 1'
#
loop_
_entity.id
_entity.type
_entity.pdbx_description
1 polymer ?
#
loop_
_entity_poly.entity_id
_entity_poly.type
_entity_poly.pdbx_seq_one_letter_code
_entity_poly.pdbx_strand_id
1 'polypeptide(L)'
;MTIIRNSHITVNPTCPVISVMENMSMVMIEGRSVKNKALAICDFVTSHDLDILAITESWLGSDVDEGVIQDLVPSGYSIIHHSRSNRRGGGIALLFKGGIGIKRLNVHEKHFTHFEHMEFSVHSGDLNIRLCVIYRPPPSKSNGFRNTVFFEEWESYLDQNTILVPAHNVLFTGDFNSPR
;
A
#
# COMPACT_ATOMS: atom_id res chain seq x y z
N MET A 1 -18.19 13.50 -18.27
CA MET A 1 -17.22 14.60 -18.15
C MET A 1 -15.89 13.97 -17.81
N THR A 2 -15.05 13.80 -18.83
CA THR A 2 -13.76 13.13 -18.76
C THR A 2 -12.70 14.17 -18.43
N ILE A 3 -11.93 13.97 -17.37
CA ILE A 3 -10.62 14.60 -17.19
C ILE A 3 -9.64 13.47 -16.87
N ILE A 4 -8.83 13.11 -17.86
CA ILE A 4 -7.68 12.22 -17.76
C ILE A 4 -6.43 13.10 -17.89
N ARG A 5 -5.73 13.35 -16.79
CA ARG A 5 -4.28 13.69 -16.59
C ARG A 5 -4.08 13.69 -15.06
N ASN A 6 -3.34 12.86 -14.32
CA ASN A 6 -2.33 11.82 -14.54
C ASN A 6 -2.85 10.48 -13.99
N SER A 7 -3.35 9.63 -14.87
CA SER A 7 -3.90 8.33 -14.53
C SER A 7 -2.81 7.28 -14.33
N HIS A 8 -2.64 6.79 -13.10
CA HIS A 8 -2.14 5.44 -12.85
C HIS A 8 -2.94 4.79 -11.72
N ILE A 9 -4.27 4.68 -11.91
CA ILE A 9 -5.00 3.59 -11.25
C ILE A 9 -4.64 2.34 -12.05
N THR A 10 -3.77 1.53 -11.48
CA THR A 10 -3.42 0.23 -12.08
C THR A 10 -4.06 -0.85 -11.24
N VAL A 11 -5.13 -1.44 -11.76
CA VAL A 11 -5.74 -2.64 -11.18
C VAL A 11 -5.25 -3.82 -12.00
N ASN A 12 -4.30 -4.60 -11.47
CA ASN A 12 -3.92 -5.87 -12.09
C ASN A 12 -3.47 -6.89 -11.02
N PRO A 13 -3.93 -8.16 -11.07
CA PRO A 13 -3.91 -9.03 -9.89
C PRO A 13 -2.64 -9.90 -9.74
N THR A 14 -1.64 -9.79 -10.62
CA THR A 14 -0.51 -10.74 -10.62
C THR A 14 0.85 -10.17 -11.08
N CYS A 15 0.94 -8.90 -11.45
CA CYS A 15 2.20 -8.26 -11.86
C CYS A 15 2.48 -7.04 -10.98
N PRO A 16 3.75 -6.76 -10.63
CA PRO A 16 4.10 -5.52 -9.94
C PRO A 16 3.56 -4.33 -10.73
N VAL A 17 2.74 -3.52 -10.07
CA VAL A 17 2.25 -2.28 -10.65
C VAL A 17 3.36 -1.25 -10.47
N ILE A 18 3.89 -0.73 -11.59
CA ILE A 18 4.84 0.38 -11.58
C ILE A 18 4.07 1.67 -11.85
N SER A 19 4.12 2.60 -10.91
CA SER A 19 3.62 3.97 -11.05
C SER A 19 4.80 4.93 -10.96
N VAL A 20 4.93 5.83 -11.94
CA VAL A 20 5.93 6.89 -11.93
C VAL A 20 5.22 8.22 -11.65
N MET A 21 5.62 8.91 -10.59
CA MET A 21 5.09 10.23 -10.22
C MET A 21 6.23 11.22 -10.18
N GLU A 22 6.27 12.20 -11.08
CA GLU A 22 7.24 13.32 -11.07
C GLU A 22 8.65 12.91 -10.59
N ASN A 23 9.28 11.97 -11.30
CA ASN A 23 10.63 11.42 -11.01
C ASN A 23 10.74 10.52 -9.76
N MET A 24 9.63 10.01 -9.22
CA MET A 24 9.61 9.02 -8.15
C MET A 24 9.06 7.69 -8.67
N SER A 25 9.85 6.63 -8.48
CA SER A 25 9.54 5.26 -8.86
C SER A 25 8.83 4.52 -7.73
N MET A 26 7.57 4.15 -7.97
CA MET A 26 6.78 3.40 -7.00
C MET A 26 6.34 2.06 -7.58
N VAL A 27 6.51 1.00 -6.80
CA VAL A 27 5.99 -0.33 -7.13
C VAL A 27 5.03 -0.82 -6.04
N MET A 28 4.01 -1.58 -6.45
CA MET A 28 3.15 -2.32 -5.53
C MET A 28 3.21 -3.83 -5.83
N ILE A 29 3.33 -4.64 -4.78
CA ILE A 29 3.29 -6.11 -4.84
C ILE A 29 2.32 -6.70 -3.82
N GLU A 30 1.70 -7.82 -4.18
CA GLU A 30 1.01 -8.69 -3.22
C GLU A 30 2.02 -9.70 -2.65
N GLY A 31 2.43 -9.52 -1.40
CA GLY A 31 3.47 -10.31 -0.76
C GLY A 31 3.07 -11.77 -0.58
N ARG A 32 1.82 -12.06 -0.17
CA ARG A 32 1.37 -13.38 0.28
C ARG A 32 2.41 -14.04 1.20
N SER A 33 2.79 -13.30 2.24
CA SER A 33 4.00 -13.48 3.06
C SER A 33 5.30 -13.11 2.36
N VAL A 34 6.05 -12.20 2.98
CA VAL A 34 7.40 -11.83 2.55
C VAL A 34 8.51 -12.69 3.18
N LYS A 35 8.17 -13.55 4.15
CA LYS A 35 9.16 -14.22 5.03
C LYS A 35 10.17 -15.08 4.26
N ASN A 36 9.76 -15.74 3.18
CA ASN A 36 10.65 -16.55 2.33
C ASN A 36 11.10 -15.83 1.05
N LYS A 37 10.80 -14.53 0.93
CA LYS A 37 11.07 -13.70 -0.26
C LYS A 37 11.89 -12.46 0.07
N ALA A 38 12.27 -12.26 1.34
CA ALA A 38 12.90 -11.05 1.85
C ALA A 38 14.10 -10.63 1.00
N LEU A 39 15.09 -11.53 0.82
CA LEU A 39 16.26 -11.26 0.00
C LEU A 39 15.92 -10.97 -1.47
N ALA A 40 14.98 -11.72 -2.07
CA ALA A 40 14.57 -11.49 -3.46
C ALA A 40 13.87 -10.13 -3.64
N ILE A 41 13.09 -9.68 -2.66
CA ILE A 41 12.46 -8.36 -2.66
C ILE A 41 13.52 -7.27 -2.46
N CYS A 42 14.50 -7.49 -1.57
CA CYS A 42 15.64 -6.60 -1.36
C CYS A 42 16.46 -6.41 -2.65
N ASP A 43 16.81 -7.51 -3.32
CA ASP A 43 17.50 -7.51 -4.61
C ASP A 43 16.69 -6.77 -5.69
N PHE A 44 15.37 -7.02 -5.75
CA PHE A 44 14.49 -6.34 -6.70
C PHE A 44 14.45 -4.82 -6.49
N VAL A 45 14.34 -4.37 -5.24
CA VAL A 45 14.30 -2.95 -4.87
C VAL A 45 15.60 -2.26 -5.24
N THR A 46 16.73 -2.89 -4.93
CA THR A 46 18.07 -2.33 -5.20
C THR A 46 18.42 -2.36 -6.68
N SER A 47 18.11 -3.45 -7.41
CA SER A 47 18.44 -3.58 -8.83
C SER A 47 17.66 -2.62 -9.72
N HIS A 48 16.47 -2.20 -9.28
CA HIS A 48 15.62 -1.23 -9.99
C HIS A 48 15.67 0.18 -9.40
N ASP A 49 16.50 0.39 -8.37
CA ASP A 49 16.69 1.67 -7.68
C ASP A 49 15.38 2.31 -7.19
N LEU A 50 14.44 1.49 -6.70
CA LEU A 50 13.08 1.95 -6.40
C LEU A 50 13.04 2.99 -5.28
N ASP A 51 12.16 3.98 -5.40
CA ASP A 51 11.95 4.98 -4.36
C ASP A 51 10.99 4.48 -3.29
N ILE A 52 9.88 3.85 -3.71
CA ILE A 52 8.85 3.33 -2.82
C ILE A 52 8.37 1.96 -3.29
N LEU A 53 8.30 1.00 -2.36
CA LEU A 53 7.64 -0.29 -2.55
C LEU A 53 6.51 -0.44 -1.52
N ALA A 54 5.26 -0.51 -2.02
CA ALA A 54 4.09 -0.90 -1.23
C ALA A 54 3.89 -2.41 -1.30
N ILE A 55 3.66 -3.04 -0.15
CA ILE A 55 3.46 -4.48 -0.02
C ILE A 55 2.14 -4.73 0.69
N THR A 56 1.19 -5.37 0.01
CA THR A 56 -0.03 -5.92 0.65
C THR A 56 0.21 -7.38 1.04
N GLU A 57 -0.56 -7.92 1.98
CA GLU A 57 -0.38 -9.31 2.45
C GLU A 57 1.06 -9.61 2.90
N SER A 58 1.68 -8.68 3.64
CA SER A 58 3.09 -8.78 4.04
C SER A 58 3.35 -9.91 5.04
N TRP A 59 2.38 -10.15 5.94
CA TRP A 59 2.45 -11.12 7.04
C TRP A 59 3.61 -10.86 8.03
N LEU A 60 4.05 -9.60 8.13
CA LEU A 60 4.99 -9.14 9.13
C LEU A 60 4.23 -8.80 10.42
N GLY A 61 4.69 -9.30 11.58
CA GLY A 61 4.03 -8.97 12.84
C GLY A 61 4.18 -9.93 14.02
N SER A 62 4.98 -10.98 13.90
CA SER A 62 5.41 -11.79 15.04
C SER A 62 6.74 -11.28 15.60
N ASP A 63 6.98 -11.47 16.89
CA ASP A 63 8.23 -11.08 17.59
C ASP A 63 9.50 -11.68 16.95
N VAL A 64 9.35 -12.70 16.11
CA VAL A 64 10.41 -13.39 15.38
C VAL A 64 10.72 -12.80 13.99
N ASP A 65 10.11 -11.69 13.61
CA ASP A 65 10.24 -11.12 12.25
C ASP A 65 11.39 -10.12 12.09
N GLU A 66 12.18 -9.83 13.14
CA GLU A 66 13.32 -8.91 13.05
C GLU A 66 14.34 -9.35 12.01
N GLY A 67 14.69 -10.64 11.96
CA GLY A 67 15.61 -11.17 10.95
C GLY A 67 15.06 -11.06 9.52
N VAL A 68 13.76 -11.29 9.34
CA VAL A 68 13.09 -11.12 8.05
C VAL A 68 13.13 -9.66 7.61
N ILE A 69 12.92 -8.72 8.54
CA ILE A 69 13.01 -7.29 8.25
C ILE A 69 14.43 -6.89 7.87
N GLN A 70 15.45 -7.43 8.55
CA GLN A 70 16.86 -7.18 8.19
C GLN A 70 17.19 -7.66 6.77
N ASP A 71 16.71 -8.84 6.38
CA ASP A 71 16.91 -9.36 5.01
C ASP A 71 16.07 -8.61 3.96
N LEU A 72 14.93 -8.05 4.36
CA LEU A 72 13.98 -7.36 3.46
C LEU A 72 14.38 -5.91 3.19
N VAL A 73 15.01 -5.23 4.15
CA VAL A 73 15.29 -3.79 4.09
C VAL A 73 16.73 -3.55 3.63
N PRO A 74 16.96 -3.14 2.37
CA PRO A 74 18.30 -2.83 1.89
C PRO A 74 18.91 -1.62 2.62
N SER A 75 20.24 -1.53 2.56
CA SER A 75 20.97 -0.36 3.07
C SER A 75 20.47 0.93 2.40
N GLY A 76 20.23 1.95 3.20
CA GLY A 76 19.69 3.23 2.73
C GLY A 76 18.17 3.24 2.58
N TYR A 77 17.45 2.19 3.00
CA TYR A 77 15.99 2.14 3.00
C TYR A 77 15.43 2.06 4.42
N SER A 78 14.13 2.29 4.54
CA SER A 78 13.37 2.16 5.78
C SER A 78 12.00 1.56 5.50
N ILE A 79 11.41 0.91 6.50
CA ILE A 79 10.12 0.24 6.37
C ILE A 79 9.15 0.70 7.46
N ILE A 80 7.91 0.95 7.08
CA ILE A 80 6.78 1.07 8.01
C ILE A 80 5.82 -0.07 7.71
N HIS A 81 5.48 -0.87 8.72
CA HIS A 81 4.50 -1.94 8.56
C HIS A 81 3.48 -1.93 9.69
N HIS A 82 2.34 -2.57 9.46
CA HIS A 82 1.32 -2.79 10.48
C HIS A 82 1.03 -4.28 10.64
N SER A 83 1.31 -4.80 11.84
CA SER A 83 1.00 -6.17 12.21
C SER A 83 -0.46 -6.35 12.57
N ARG A 84 -0.99 -7.54 12.32
CA ARG A 84 -2.28 -7.97 12.85
C ARG A 84 -2.03 -8.91 14.02
N SER A 85 -2.13 -8.39 15.24
CA SER A 85 -1.84 -9.15 16.46
C SER A 85 -2.72 -10.38 16.68
N ASN A 86 -3.88 -10.47 16.02
CA ASN A 86 -4.91 -11.47 16.34
C ASN A 86 -5.27 -12.44 15.20
N ARG A 87 -4.52 -12.46 14.08
CA ARG A 87 -4.77 -13.43 13.00
C ARG A 87 -3.56 -13.68 12.12
N ARG A 88 -3.51 -14.88 11.52
CA ARG A 88 -2.58 -15.19 10.43
C ARG A 88 -3.00 -14.45 9.16
N GLY A 89 -2.03 -13.80 8.53
CA GLY A 89 -2.19 -13.16 7.22
C GLY A 89 -2.65 -11.69 7.25
N GLY A 90 -2.65 -11.07 6.08
CA GLY A 90 -2.87 -9.63 5.89
C GLY A 90 -1.64 -8.79 6.19
N GLY A 91 -1.90 -7.51 6.48
CA GLY A 91 -0.86 -6.54 6.80
C GLY A 91 -0.36 -5.81 5.57
N ILE A 92 -0.08 -4.52 5.76
CA ILE A 92 0.49 -3.63 4.75
C ILE A 92 1.86 -3.20 5.26
N ALA A 93 2.83 -3.15 4.34
CA ALA A 93 4.14 -2.57 4.58
C ALA A 93 4.49 -1.57 3.46
N LEU A 94 5.24 -0.55 3.83
CA LEU A 94 5.79 0.44 2.92
C LEU A 94 7.29 0.50 3.15
N LEU A 95 8.06 0.04 2.17
CA LEU A 95 9.50 0.17 2.11
C LEU A 95 9.83 1.40 1.25
N PHE A 96 10.76 2.24 1.67
CA PHE A 96 11.08 3.48 0.98
C PHE A 96 12.55 3.86 1.13
N LYS A 97 13.06 4.53 0.11
CA LYS A 97 14.44 5.00 0.02
C LYS A 97 14.69 6.18 0.95
N GLY A 98 15.88 6.25 1.51
CA GLY A 98 16.34 7.37 2.32
C GLY A 98 16.30 8.69 1.54
N GLY A 99 15.98 9.78 2.23
CA GLY A 99 15.77 11.10 1.63
C GLY A 99 14.32 11.39 1.26
N ILE A 100 13.44 10.37 1.23
CA ILE A 100 11.99 10.56 1.06
C ILE A 100 11.35 10.76 2.43
N GLY A 101 10.66 11.88 2.61
CA GLY A 101 9.89 12.16 3.81
C GLY A 101 8.61 11.35 3.83
N ILE A 102 8.57 10.29 4.64
CA ILE A 102 7.37 9.45 4.85
C ILE A 102 6.84 9.65 6.27
N LYS A 103 5.54 9.97 6.38
CA LYS A 103 4.83 10.00 7.66
C LYS A 103 3.53 9.21 7.56
N ARG A 104 3.38 8.16 8.37
CA ARG A 104 2.10 7.45 8.53
C ARG A 104 1.04 8.40 9.08
N LEU A 105 -0.12 8.41 8.45
CA LEU A 105 -1.28 9.19 8.85
C LEU A 105 -2.32 8.26 9.50
N ASN A 106 -2.93 8.73 10.59
CA ASN A 106 -4.03 8.05 11.27
C ASN A 106 -5.22 9.02 11.26
N VAL A 107 -5.90 9.12 10.12
CA VAL A 107 -6.87 10.22 9.87
C VAL A 107 -8.32 9.77 9.99
N HIS A 108 -8.56 8.46 10.00
CA HIS A 108 -9.92 7.90 10.04
C HIS A 108 -10.21 7.30 11.41
N GLU A 109 -11.26 7.82 12.06
CA GLU A 109 -11.86 7.21 13.26
C GLU A 109 -12.78 6.03 12.91
N LYS A 110 -13.32 6.02 11.68
CA LYS A 110 -14.17 4.94 11.18
C LYS A 110 -13.34 3.71 10.84
N HIS A 111 -13.75 2.56 11.37
CA HIS A 111 -13.26 1.26 10.94
C HIS A 111 -13.98 0.82 9.65
N PHE A 112 -13.24 0.69 8.56
CA PHE A 112 -13.70 -0.01 7.36
C PHE A 112 -13.58 -1.51 7.57
N THR A 113 -14.63 -2.25 7.23
CA THR A 113 -14.74 -3.67 7.53
C THR A 113 -14.37 -4.55 6.34
N HIS A 114 -14.53 -4.04 5.11
CA HIS A 114 -14.34 -4.81 3.88
C HIS A 114 -12.97 -4.62 3.24
N PHE A 115 -12.16 -3.67 3.71
CA PHE A 115 -10.79 -3.48 3.26
C PHE A 115 -9.87 -2.97 4.38
N GLU A 116 -8.58 -3.20 4.20
CA GLU A 116 -7.47 -2.62 4.94
C GLU A 116 -6.93 -1.41 4.21
N HIS A 117 -6.47 -0.42 4.96
CA HIS A 117 -5.76 0.72 4.39
C HIS A 117 -4.61 1.17 5.29
N MET A 118 -3.60 1.75 4.68
CA MET A 118 -2.59 2.58 5.35
C MET A 118 -2.36 3.84 4.54
N GLU A 119 -2.28 4.97 5.24
CA GLU A 119 -2.06 6.27 4.63
C GLU A 119 -0.74 6.87 5.04
N PHE A 120 -0.13 7.57 4.10
CA PHE A 120 1.15 8.21 4.27
C PHE A 120 1.12 9.59 3.62
N SER A 121 1.71 10.57 4.30
CA SER A 121 2.21 11.77 3.61
C SER A 121 3.59 11.43 3.07
N VAL A 122 3.78 11.72 1.79
CA VAL A 122 5.02 11.50 1.06
C VAL A 122 5.52 12.85 0.54
N HIS A 123 6.75 13.19 0.92
CA HIS A 123 7.42 14.43 0.54
C HIS A 123 8.79 14.12 -0.09
N SER A 124 9.07 14.71 -1.25
CA SER A 124 10.38 14.69 -1.88
C SER A 124 10.55 15.93 -2.76
N GLY A 125 11.42 16.86 -2.37
CA GLY A 125 11.52 18.17 -3.04
C GLY A 125 10.18 18.91 -3.03
N ASP A 126 9.68 19.28 -4.21
CA ASP A 126 8.38 19.96 -4.38
C ASP A 126 7.19 18.98 -4.38
N LEU A 127 7.45 17.66 -4.48
CA LEU A 127 6.40 16.66 -4.44
C LEU A 127 5.83 16.56 -3.02
N ASN A 128 4.51 16.67 -2.92
CA ASN A 128 3.75 16.43 -1.69
C ASN A 128 2.45 15.71 -2.01
N ILE A 129 2.42 14.41 -1.72
CA ILE A 129 1.25 13.56 -1.98
C ILE A 129 0.81 12.82 -0.72
N ARG A 130 -0.48 12.53 -0.67
CA ARG A 130 -1.06 11.53 0.21
C ARG A 130 -1.09 10.21 -0.53
N LEU A 131 -0.36 9.22 -0.04
CA LEU A 131 -0.40 7.84 -0.52
C LEU A 131 -1.35 7.01 0.34
N CYS A 132 -2.35 6.41 -0.29
CA CYS A 132 -3.31 5.49 0.32
C CYS A 132 -3.07 4.08 -0.26
N VAL A 133 -2.53 3.17 0.54
CA VAL A 133 -2.32 1.76 0.17
C VAL A 133 -3.49 0.95 0.70
N ILE A 134 -4.15 0.20 -0.18
CA ILE A 134 -5.40 -0.49 0.11
C ILE A 134 -5.27 -1.97 -0.16
N TYR A 135 -5.87 -2.77 0.71
CA TYR A 135 -6.00 -4.20 0.47
C TYR A 135 -7.41 -4.66 0.82
N ARG A 136 -8.15 -5.14 -0.18
CA ARG A 136 -9.46 -5.74 0.00
C ARG A 136 -9.33 -7.26 -0.10
N PRO A 137 -9.50 -8.02 0.99
CA PRO A 137 -9.51 -9.47 0.92
C PRO A 137 -10.58 -9.98 -0.06
N PRO A 138 -10.31 -11.05 -0.83
CA PRO A 138 -11.27 -11.58 -1.78
C PRO A 138 -12.56 -12.02 -1.07
N PRO A 139 -13.74 -11.66 -1.61
CA PRO A 139 -15.01 -12.12 -1.06
C PRO A 139 -15.09 -13.65 -1.00
N SER A 140 -15.49 -14.18 0.15
CA SER A 140 -15.61 -15.61 0.39
C SER A 140 -16.77 -15.92 1.31
N LYS A 141 -17.24 -17.19 1.30
CA LYS A 141 -18.26 -17.63 2.25
C LYS A 141 -17.83 -17.45 3.71
N SER A 142 -16.53 -17.53 3.99
CA SER A 142 -15.97 -17.42 5.34
C SER A 142 -15.87 -16.00 5.87
N ASN A 143 -15.54 -15.00 5.02
CA ASN A 143 -15.49 -13.60 5.45
C ASN A 143 -16.82 -12.86 5.27
N GLY A 144 -17.74 -13.40 4.45
CA GLY A 144 -19.05 -12.80 4.22
C GLY A 144 -19.00 -11.43 3.53
N PHE A 145 -17.87 -11.07 2.92
CA PHE A 145 -17.69 -9.75 2.32
C PHE A 145 -18.61 -9.57 1.11
N ARG A 146 -19.30 -8.43 1.07
CA ARG A 146 -20.25 -8.09 0.01
C ARG A 146 -19.70 -6.94 -0.83
N ASN A 147 -19.90 -6.99 -2.14
CA ASN A 147 -19.51 -5.89 -3.03
C ASN A 147 -20.24 -4.59 -2.68
N THR A 148 -21.52 -4.67 -2.33
CA THR A 148 -22.31 -3.48 -1.99
C THR A 148 -21.72 -2.72 -0.80
N VAL A 149 -21.42 -3.42 0.29
CA VAL A 149 -20.84 -2.80 1.49
C VAL A 149 -19.44 -2.28 1.21
N PHE A 150 -18.64 -3.01 0.41
CA PHE A 150 -17.34 -2.52 -0.02
C PHE A 150 -17.45 -1.20 -0.78
N PHE A 151 -18.35 -1.08 -1.76
CA PHE A 151 -18.50 0.16 -2.54
C PHE A 151 -19.04 1.32 -1.69
N GLU A 152 -19.96 1.07 -0.77
CA GLU A 152 -20.43 2.08 0.20
C GLU A 152 -19.29 2.58 1.10
N GLU A 153 -18.47 1.66 1.63
CA GLU A 153 -17.30 1.99 2.43
C GLU A 153 -16.24 2.73 1.60
N TRP A 154 -16.03 2.31 0.36
CA TRP A 154 -15.08 2.90 -0.58
C TRP A 154 -15.45 4.34 -0.95
N GLU A 155 -16.72 4.59 -1.29
CA GLU A 155 -17.22 5.94 -1.55
C GLU A 155 -17.01 6.84 -0.33
N SER A 156 -17.37 6.36 0.87
CA SER A 156 -17.14 7.13 2.10
C SER A 156 -15.65 7.42 2.36
N TYR A 157 -14.76 6.50 1.99
CA TYR A 157 -13.31 6.67 2.11
C TYR A 157 -12.75 7.69 1.11
N LEU A 158 -13.24 7.66 -0.14
CA LEU A 158 -12.89 8.63 -1.18
C LEU A 158 -13.34 10.05 -0.80
N ASP A 159 -14.57 10.19 -0.31
CA ASP A 159 -15.10 11.49 0.12
C ASP A 159 -14.25 12.09 1.23
N GLN A 160 -13.87 11.28 2.24
CA GLN A 160 -13.02 11.75 3.32
C GLN A 160 -11.64 12.19 2.81
N ASN A 161 -11.03 11.44 1.90
CA ASN A 161 -9.69 11.77 1.38
C ASN A 161 -9.70 12.97 0.41
N THR A 162 -10.76 13.15 -0.38
CA THR A 162 -10.89 14.28 -1.31
C THR A 162 -11.26 15.61 -0.63
N ILE A 163 -11.85 15.56 0.57
CA ILE A 163 -12.06 16.76 1.42
C ILE A 163 -10.75 17.22 2.06
N LEU A 164 -9.88 16.29 2.47
CA LEU A 164 -8.69 16.59 3.26
C LEU A 164 -7.54 17.18 2.45
N VAL A 165 -7.47 16.87 1.16
CA VAL A 165 -6.40 17.29 0.26
C VAL A 165 -6.94 17.43 -1.17
N PRO A 166 -6.41 18.35 -1.98
CA PRO A 166 -6.77 18.43 -3.39
C PRO A 166 -6.62 17.07 -4.07
N ALA A 167 -7.62 16.66 -4.86
CA ALA A 167 -7.67 15.32 -5.45
C ALA A 167 -6.42 14.97 -6.28
N HIS A 168 -5.74 15.96 -6.88
CA HIS A 168 -4.51 15.76 -7.64
C HIS A 168 -3.28 15.42 -6.79
N ASN A 169 -3.39 15.52 -5.46
CA ASN A 169 -2.33 15.18 -4.51
C ASN A 169 -2.60 13.86 -3.78
N VAL A 170 -3.57 13.05 -4.22
CA VAL A 170 -3.88 11.76 -3.59
C VAL A 170 -3.62 10.61 -4.56
N LEU A 171 -2.81 9.65 -4.11
CA LEU A 171 -2.56 8.40 -4.81
C LEU A 171 -3.23 7.25 -4.08
N PHE A 172 -4.22 6.62 -4.70
CA PHE A 172 -4.75 5.33 -4.24
C PHE A 172 -4.07 4.19 -4.99
N THR A 173 -3.56 3.20 -4.25
CA THR A 173 -2.94 2.00 -4.81
C THR A 173 -3.29 0.78 -3.98
N GLY A 174 -3.00 -0.41 -4.52
CA GLY A 174 -3.13 -1.68 -3.83
C GLY A 174 -4.04 -2.67 -4.55
N ASP A 175 -4.43 -3.72 -3.85
CA ASP A 175 -5.25 -4.80 -4.41
C ASP A 175 -6.69 -4.69 -3.91
N PHE A 176 -7.58 -4.39 -4.83
CA PHE A 176 -9.01 -4.21 -4.57
C PHE A 176 -9.82 -5.50 -4.75
N ASN A 177 -9.24 -6.59 -5.25
CA ASN A 177 -9.94 -7.84 -5.57
C ASN A 177 -11.35 -7.60 -6.17
N SER A 178 -11.46 -6.63 -7.08
CA SER A 178 -12.74 -6.25 -7.67
C SER A 178 -13.29 -7.38 -8.54
N PRO A 179 -14.61 -7.59 -8.59
CA PRO A 179 -15.21 -8.53 -9.53
C PRO A 179 -14.74 -8.20 -10.95
N ARG A 180 -14.37 -9.23 -11.71
CA ARG A 180 -14.08 -9.10 -13.15
C ARG A 180 -15.36 -8.85 -13.93
#